data_AF-A0A9E3F522-F1
#
_entry.id   AF-A0A9E3F522-F1
#
_cell.length_a   1.000
_cell.length_b   1.000
_cell.length_c   1.000
_cell.angle_alpha   90.00
_cell.angle_beta   90.00
_cell.angle_gamma   90.00
#
_symmetry.space_group_name_H-M   'P 1'
#
loop_
_entity.id
_entity.type
_entity.pdbx_description
1 polymer ?
#
loop_
_entity_poly.entity_id
_entity_poly.type
_entity_poly.pdbx_seq_one_letter_code
_entity_poly.pdbx_strand_id
1 'polypeptide(L)'
;MNGLVLAQSVNKANRADATGVFLPGAKYFANLYGLPKPVLLDDLDDKNKMINAIEKSSNLDVIAYFGHGDRNRIGSAEIGMRDIDRLVHAIKMAAGHNCQVIFYACQLGGQNGFCEKLAGMLGNTVTFWGHSCSGHGNTNPYVTRHPYAPDTSPFLFAPTDPLFGAWRSLIKSQSDIWARFPFMDKSEIVSEINGIKTLESIFGKTTKPKPKKKAA
;
A
#
# COMPACT_ATOMS: atom_id res chain seq x y z
N MET A 1 -12.81 -2.24 12.65
CA MET A 1 -11.38 -2.06 12.40
C MET A 1 -10.96 -0.73 13.00
N ASN A 2 -9.90 -0.70 13.77
CA ASN A 2 -9.23 0.51 14.24
C ASN A 2 -8.02 0.77 13.34
N GLY A 3 -7.82 2.00 12.87
CA GLY A 3 -6.82 2.25 11.85
C GLY A 3 -6.38 3.70 11.74
N LEU A 4 -5.13 3.88 11.30
CA LEU A 4 -4.53 5.16 11.01
C LEU A 4 -4.20 5.24 9.51
N VAL A 5 -4.65 6.30 8.86
CA VAL A 5 -4.32 6.60 7.46
C VAL A 5 -3.50 7.88 7.40
N LEU A 6 -2.36 7.83 6.72
CA LEU A 6 -1.45 8.95 6.51
C LEU A 6 -1.32 9.20 5.01
N ALA A 7 -1.34 10.47 4.59
CA ALA A 7 -1.27 10.80 3.18
C ALA A 7 -0.51 12.09 2.91
N GLN A 8 0.37 12.07 1.92
CA GLN A 8 0.94 13.29 1.36
C GLN A 8 -0.17 14.15 0.77
N SER A 9 -0.29 15.41 1.22
CA SER A 9 -1.31 16.35 0.72
C SER A 9 -0.74 17.39 -0.25
N VAL A 10 0.58 17.58 -0.28
CA VAL A 10 1.23 18.58 -1.15
C VAL A 10 1.82 17.92 -2.40
N ASN A 11 1.48 18.48 -3.57
CA ASN A 11 2.04 18.12 -4.86
C ASN A 11 3.49 18.64 -5.00
N LYS A 12 4.39 17.81 -5.52
CA LYS A 12 5.71 18.28 -5.98
C LYS A 12 5.55 19.07 -7.28
N ALA A 13 6.46 20.01 -7.53
CA ALA A 13 6.42 20.86 -8.73
C ALA A 13 6.23 20.02 -10.01
N ASN A 14 5.25 20.39 -10.83
CA ASN A 14 4.86 19.73 -12.08
C ASN A 14 4.36 18.28 -11.96
N ARG A 15 3.95 17.84 -10.76
CA ARG A 15 3.33 16.53 -10.55
C ARG A 15 2.03 16.68 -9.77
N ALA A 16 1.06 15.84 -10.08
CA ALA A 16 -0.25 15.81 -9.41
C ALA A 16 -0.40 14.54 -8.56
N ASP A 17 0.69 14.00 -8.02
CA ASP A 17 0.67 12.71 -7.31
C ASP A 17 -0.19 12.77 -6.03
N ALA A 18 -0.11 13.87 -5.27
CA ALA A 18 -0.88 14.02 -4.03
C ALA A 18 -2.39 14.14 -4.31
N THR A 19 -2.77 15.04 -5.21
CA THR A 19 -4.20 15.27 -5.53
C THR A 19 -4.80 14.23 -6.45
N GLY A 20 -3.99 13.57 -7.29
CA GLY A 20 -4.44 12.59 -8.27
C GLY A 20 -4.40 11.14 -7.80
N VAL A 21 -3.57 10.82 -6.80
CA VAL A 21 -3.37 9.42 -6.37
C VAL A 21 -3.44 9.29 -4.84
N PHE A 22 -2.61 10.02 -4.10
CA PHE A 22 -2.45 9.77 -2.66
C PHE A 22 -3.67 10.15 -1.83
N LEU A 23 -4.16 11.39 -1.96
CA LEU A 23 -5.35 11.83 -1.23
C LEU A 23 -6.62 11.09 -1.64
N PRO A 24 -6.91 10.87 -2.94
CA PRO A 24 -8.05 10.06 -3.34
C PRO A 24 -7.99 8.64 -2.77
N GLY A 25 -6.84 7.98 -2.86
CA GLY A 25 -6.64 6.63 -2.33
C GLY A 25 -6.81 6.58 -0.81
N ALA A 26 -6.18 7.51 -0.08
CA ALA A 26 -6.29 7.58 1.37
C ALA A 26 -7.73 7.81 1.85
N LYS A 27 -8.45 8.74 1.21
CA LYS A 27 -9.87 9.00 1.52
C LYS A 27 -10.74 7.79 1.20
N TYR A 28 -10.52 7.15 0.06
CA TYR A 28 -11.24 5.94 -0.32
C TYR A 28 -11.02 4.82 0.71
N PHE A 29 -9.76 4.55 1.07
CA PHE A 29 -9.41 3.52 2.04
C PHE A 29 -10.03 3.82 3.42
N ALA A 30 -9.94 5.06 3.90
CA ALA A 30 -10.55 5.45 5.16
C ALA A 30 -12.08 5.24 5.14
N ASN A 31 -12.75 5.66 4.06
CA ASN A 31 -14.20 5.49 3.91
C ASN A 31 -14.61 4.01 3.84
N LEU A 32 -13.87 3.18 3.08
CA LEU A 32 -14.16 1.76 2.91
C LEU A 32 -14.20 1.01 4.24
N TYR A 33 -13.30 1.36 5.17
CA TYR A 33 -13.17 0.69 6.47
C TYR A 33 -13.78 1.46 7.65
N GLY A 34 -14.45 2.59 7.40
CA GLY A 34 -15.03 3.43 8.46
C GLY A 34 -13.98 4.04 9.41
N LEU A 35 -12.80 4.37 8.89
CA LEU A 35 -11.68 4.94 9.66
C LEU A 35 -11.79 6.46 9.78
N PRO A 36 -11.09 7.07 10.74
CA PRO A 36 -10.93 8.53 10.80
C PRO A 36 -10.37 9.12 9.51
N LYS A 37 -10.59 10.43 9.32
CA LYS A 37 -10.01 11.16 8.19
C LYS A 37 -8.48 11.01 8.17
N PRO A 38 -7.86 10.89 6.98
CA PRO A 38 -6.41 10.78 6.89
C PRO A 38 -5.67 11.94 7.57
N VAL A 39 -4.59 11.62 8.26
CA VAL A 39 -3.60 12.59 8.71
C VAL A 39 -2.83 13.07 7.48
N LEU A 40 -2.90 14.36 7.21
CA LEU A 40 -2.26 14.98 6.06
C LEU A 40 -0.81 15.32 6.38
N LEU A 41 0.09 15.00 5.45
CA LEU A 41 1.50 15.35 5.47
C LEU A 41 1.70 16.49 4.46
N ASP A 42 1.76 17.71 4.99
CA ASP A 42 1.83 19.00 4.30
C ASP A 42 2.85 19.97 4.90
N ASP A 43 3.52 19.58 5.99
CA ASP A 43 4.28 20.49 6.82
C ASP A 43 5.79 20.30 6.65
N LEU A 44 6.55 21.30 7.09
CA LEU A 44 8.02 21.23 7.16
C LEU A 44 8.53 20.10 8.06
N ASP A 45 7.68 19.54 8.92
CA ASP A 45 8.03 18.51 9.90
C ASP A 45 7.09 17.28 9.81
N ASP A 46 6.82 16.84 8.57
CA ASP A 46 6.01 15.65 8.31
C ASP A 46 6.55 14.39 8.97
N LYS A 47 7.86 14.35 9.26
CA LYS A 47 8.52 13.31 10.05
C LYS A 47 7.91 13.19 11.45
N ASN A 48 7.98 14.26 12.24
CA ASN A 48 7.44 14.22 13.60
C ASN A 48 5.92 14.10 13.59
N LYS A 49 5.25 14.71 12.61
CA LYS A 49 3.80 14.58 12.44
C LYS A 49 3.37 13.12 12.28
N MET A 50 4.03 12.37 11.41
CA MET A 50 3.76 10.94 11.21
C MET A 50 4.05 10.12 12.46
N ILE A 51 5.22 10.29 13.07
CA ILE A 51 5.60 9.53 14.28
C ILE A 51 4.63 9.82 15.43
N ASN A 52 4.32 11.08 15.70
CA ASN A 52 3.41 11.49 16.77
C ASN A 52 1.98 10.97 16.54
N ALA A 53 1.52 10.91 15.27
CA ALA A 53 0.20 10.37 14.95
C ALA A 53 0.13 8.87 15.25
N ILE A 54 1.20 8.12 14.95
CA ILE A 54 1.31 6.71 15.30
C ILE A 54 1.36 6.55 16.83
N GLU A 55 2.26 7.25 17.52
CA GLU A 55 2.45 7.15 18.99
C GLU A 55 1.20 7.50 19.81
N LYS A 56 0.36 8.43 19.32
CA LYS A 56 -0.91 8.81 19.97
C LYS A 56 -2.04 7.80 19.71
N SER A 57 -1.83 6.86 18.81
CA SER A 57 -2.79 5.79 18.52
C SER A 57 -2.52 4.58 19.41
N SER A 58 -3.53 3.73 19.59
CA SER A 58 -3.38 2.48 20.34
C SER A 58 -4.26 1.39 19.74
N ASN A 59 -3.80 0.14 19.86
CA ASN A 59 -4.50 -1.05 19.39
C ASN A 59 -4.98 -0.93 17.93
N LEU A 60 -4.08 -0.48 17.03
CA LEU A 60 -4.36 -0.34 15.60
C LEU A 60 -4.36 -1.70 14.89
N ASP A 61 -5.39 -1.97 14.09
CA ASP A 61 -5.43 -3.09 13.16
C ASP A 61 -4.69 -2.76 11.85
N VAL A 62 -4.61 -1.47 11.50
CA VAL A 62 -3.96 -1.01 10.27
C VAL A 62 -3.27 0.35 10.42
N ILE A 63 -2.10 0.49 9.80
CA ILE A 63 -1.46 1.77 9.50
C ILE A 63 -1.25 1.83 7.97
N ALA A 64 -1.97 2.69 7.27
CA ALA A 64 -1.85 2.84 5.82
C ALA A 64 -1.19 4.18 5.44
N TYR A 65 -0.15 4.13 4.63
CA TYR A 65 0.59 5.30 4.14
C TYR A 65 0.43 5.46 2.63
N PHE A 66 0.03 6.65 2.20
CA PHE A 66 -0.13 7.04 0.80
C PHE A 66 0.84 8.18 0.47
N GLY A 67 1.90 7.87 -0.29
CA GLY A 67 2.90 8.86 -0.61
C GLY A 67 4.06 8.32 -1.44
N HIS A 68 5.18 9.03 -1.39
CA HIS A 68 6.40 8.62 -2.04
C HIS A 68 7.21 7.72 -1.13
N GLY A 69 7.96 6.83 -1.76
CA GLY A 69 8.94 6.00 -1.11
C GLY A 69 10.08 5.71 -2.08
N ASP A 70 11.20 5.31 -1.52
CA ASP A 70 12.21 4.54 -2.23
C ASP A 70 12.65 3.37 -1.34
N ARG A 71 13.66 2.63 -1.76
CA ARG A 71 14.14 1.45 -1.02
C ARG A 71 14.52 1.75 0.43
N ASN A 72 14.91 2.98 0.78
CA ASN A 72 15.52 3.34 2.06
C ASN A 72 14.78 4.43 2.84
N ARG A 73 13.68 4.99 2.32
CA ARG A 73 12.91 6.01 3.04
C ARG A 73 11.43 6.08 2.65
N ILE A 74 10.61 6.46 3.61
CA ILE A 74 9.26 6.97 3.42
C ILE A 74 9.40 8.43 2.95
N GLY A 75 9.48 8.59 1.63
CA GLY A 75 10.00 9.78 0.98
C GLY A 75 9.21 11.06 1.24
N SER A 76 7.88 11.00 1.45
CA SER A 76 7.12 12.21 1.76
C SER A 76 7.07 12.57 3.25
N ALA A 77 7.38 11.63 4.15
CA ALA A 77 7.51 11.92 5.58
C ALA A 77 8.97 12.17 6.00
N GLU A 78 9.91 12.12 5.06
CA GLU A 78 11.36 12.22 5.31
C GLU A 78 11.91 11.25 6.37
N ILE A 79 11.21 10.12 6.60
CA ILE A 79 11.66 9.07 7.51
C ILE A 79 12.59 8.12 6.74
N GLY A 80 13.87 8.16 7.07
CA GLY A 80 14.88 7.28 6.48
C GLY A 80 15.41 6.24 7.46
N MET A 81 16.48 5.54 7.06
CA MET A 81 17.17 4.55 7.90
C MET A 81 17.67 5.11 9.24
N ARG A 82 17.99 6.41 9.33
CA ARG A 82 18.41 7.05 10.59
C ARG A 82 17.28 7.20 11.61
N ASP A 83 16.03 7.14 11.13
CA ASP A 83 14.82 7.33 11.93
C ASP A 83 14.10 6.01 12.21
N ILE A 84 14.63 4.88 11.70
CA ILE A 84 13.92 3.60 11.68
C ILE A 84 13.62 3.08 13.09
N ASP A 85 14.55 3.26 14.05
CA ASP A 85 14.35 2.83 15.44
C ASP A 85 13.16 3.56 16.09
N ARG A 86 13.04 4.86 15.83
CA ARG A 86 11.93 5.67 16.34
C ARG A 86 10.60 5.28 15.70
N LEU A 87 10.60 5.02 14.40
CA LEU A 87 9.40 4.50 13.72
C LEU A 87 9.01 3.11 14.26
N VAL A 88 9.98 2.22 14.47
CA VAL A 88 9.76 0.89 15.06
C VAL A 88 9.15 1.02 16.45
N HIS A 89 9.69 1.90 17.29
CA HIS A 89 9.13 2.17 18.62
C HIS A 89 7.68 2.64 18.54
N ALA A 90 7.40 3.64 17.69
CA ALA A 90 6.05 4.16 17.49
C ALA A 90 5.07 3.07 17.04
N ILE A 91 5.42 2.29 16.02
CA ILE A 91 4.58 1.19 15.51
C ILE A 91 4.36 0.15 16.62
N LYS A 92 5.40 -0.24 17.35
CA LYS A 92 5.30 -1.23 18.43
C LYS A 92 4.33 -0.80 19.53
N MET A 93 4.29 0.48 19.87
CA MET A 93 3.38 1.03 20.89
C MET A 93 1.94 1.13 20.41
N ALA A 94 1.75 1.40 19.11
CA ALA A 94 0.44 1.65 18.53
C ALA A 94 -0.26 0.38 18.00
N ALA A 95 0.50 -0.59 17.50
CA ALA A 95 -0.01 -1.78 16.83
C ALA A 95 -0.77 -2.70 17.79
N GLY A 96 -1.98 -3.10 17.37
CA GLY A 96 -2.69 -4.23 17.94
C GLY A 96 -2.15 -5.57 17.43
N HIS A 97 -2.79 -6.65 17.85
CA HIS A 97 -2.44 -8.00 17.40
C HIS A 97 -2.70 -8.15 15.88
N ASN A 98 -1.73 -8.71 15.14
CA ASN A 98 -1.79 -8.88 13.68
C ASN A 98 -1.98 -7.57 12.88
N CYS A 99 -1.47 -6.44 13.38
CA CYS A 99 -1.58 -5.16 12.68
C CYS A 99 -0.97 -5.22 11.26
N GLN A 100 -1.65 -4.60 10.30
CA GLN A 100 -1.22 -4.47 8.91
C GLN A 100 -0.63 -3.07 8.68
N VAL A 101 0.66 -2.97 8.38
CA VAL A 101 1.30 -1.72 7.95
C VAL A 101 1.44 -1.72 6.44
N ILE A 102 0.69 -0.84 5.76
CA ILE A 102 0.57 -0.85 4.30
C ILE A 102 1.21 0.41 3.72
N PHE A 103 2.26 0.24 2.95
CA PHE A 103 2.91 1.33 2.23
C PHE A 103 2.49 1.34 0.76
N TYR A 104 1.52 2.19 0.41
CA TYR A 104 1.20 2.54 -0.98
C TYR A 104 2.22 3.54 -1.53
N ALA A 105 3.49 3.13 -1.54
CA ALA A 105 4.64 3.92 -1.91
C ALA A 105 5.68 3.07 -2.64
N CYS A 106 6.46 3.71 -3.52
CA CYS A 106 7.35 3.01 -4.45
C CYS A 106 8.51 2.33 -3.71
N GLN A 107 8.92 1.15 -4.18
CA GLN A 107 10.16 0.43 -3.83
C GLN A 107 10.40 0.04 -2.35
N LEU A 108 9.56 0.48 -1.41
CA LEU A 108 9.72 0.17 0.02
C LEU A 108 9.68 -1.34 0.30
N GLY A 109 8.93 -2.10 -0.50
CA GLY A 109 8.80 -3.56 -0.41
C GLY A 109 9.82 -4.33 -1.24
N GLY A 110 10.79 -3.65 -1.85
CA GLY A 110 11.85 -4.33 -2.61
C GLY A 110 12.75 -5.17 -1.69
N GLN A 111 13.47 -6.13 -2.27
CA GLN A 111 14.45 -6.94 -1.55
C GLN A 111 15.47 -6.03 -0.83
N ASN A 112 15.81 -6.37 0.42
CA ASN A 112 16.62 -5.57 1.35
C ASN A 112 16.09 -4.14 1.55
N GLY A 113 14.79 -3.93 1.30
CA GLY A 113 14.14 -2.64 1.38
C GLY A 113 13.66 -2.29 2.78
N PHE A 114 13.02 -1.13 2.87
CA PHE A 114 12.50 -0.56 4.11
C PHE A 114 11.54 -1.49 4.86
N CYS A 115 10.60 -2.14 4.15
CA CYS A 115 9.61 -3.03 4.77
C CYS A 115 10.27 -4.26 5.41
N GLU A 116 11.24 -4.86 4.73
CA GLU A 116 11.97 -6.02 5.22
C GLU A 116 12.76 -5.69 6.49
N LYS A 117 13.40 -4.51 6.53
CA LYS A 117 14.11 -4.04 7.71
C LYS A 117 13.18 -3.78 8.89
N LEU A 118 12.03 -3.13 8.66
CA LEU A 118 11.01 -2.94 9.69
C LEU A 118 10.50 -4.27 10.25
N ALA A 119 10.19 -5.23 9.36
CA ALA A 119 9.74 -6.55 9.76
C ALA A 119 10.80 -7.30 10.59
N GLY A 120 12.07 -7.20 10.21
CA GLY A 120 13.18 -7.78 10.98
C GLY A 120 13.32 -7.21 12.39
N MET A 121 12.90 -5.95 12.62
CA MET A 121 12.97 -5.29 13.92
C MET A 121 11.70 -5.49 14.78
N LEU A 122 10.54 -5.67 14.16
CA LEU A 122 9.24 -5.82 14.86
C LEU A 122 8.78 -7.28 15.00
N GLY A 123 9.44 -8.20 14.29
CA GLY A 123 9.10 -9.63 14.28
C GLY A 123 7.72 -9.90 13.69
N ASN A 124 7.09 -11.00 14.10
CA ASN A 124 5.84 -11.50 13.52
C ASN A 124 4.56 -10.80 14.03
N THR A 125 4.69 -9.73 14.82
CA THR A 125 3.54 -9.02 15.41
C THR A 125 2.80 -8.15 14.39
N VAL A 126 3.51 -7.72 13.33
CA VAL A 126 3.04 -6.78 12.33
C VAL A 126 3.38 -7.32 10.95
N THR A 127 2.43 -7.23 10.02
CA THR A 127 2.68 -7.53 8.61
C THR A 127 2.85 -6.23 7.82
N PHE A 128 3.97 -6.12 7.11
CA PHE A 128 4.32 -5.00 6.26
C PHE A 128 4.02 -5.31 4.81
N TRP A 129 3.25 -4.45 4.16
CA TRP A 129 2.97 -4.50 2.73
C TRP A 129 3.65 -3.34 2.03
N GLY A 130 4.23 -3.60 0.86
CA GLY A 130 4.86 -2.56 0.05
C GLY A 130 4.97 -2.95 -1.41
N HIS A 131 5.46 -2.03 -2.23
CA HIS A 131 5.74 -2.30 -3.63
C HIS A 131 7.23 -2.51 -3.86
N SER A 132 7.59 -3.50 -4.68
CA SER A 132 9.00 -3.78 -4.98
C SER A 132 9.61 -2.84 -6.02
N CYS A 133 8.79 -2.13 -6.80
CA CYS A 133 9.23 -1.28 -7.90
C CYS A 133 8.53 0.09 -7.88
N SER A 134 8.98 0.97 -8.78
CA SER A 134 8.39 2.31 -8.96
C SER A 134 7.08 2.27 -9.77
N GLY A 135 6.19 3.21 -9.48
CA GLY A 135 5.01 3.53 -10.29
C GLY A 135 3.66 3.06 -9.73
N HIS A 136 2.58 3.49 -10.39
CA HIS A 136 1.19 3.04 -10.25
C HIS A 136 0.50 3.22 -8.89
N GLY A 137 1.07 3.98 -7.95
CA GLY A 137 0.40 4.33 -6.69
C GLY A 137 -0.07 3.09 -5.93
N ASN A 138 -1.33 3.10 -5.53
CA ASN A 138 -2.01 1.99 -4.87
C ASN A 138 -2.37 0.80 -5.78
N THR A 139 -2.23 0.93 -7.11
CA THR A 139 -2.59 -0.12 -8.09
C THR A 139 -1.37 -0.87 -8.66
N ASN A 140 -0.22 -0.77 -7.98
CA ASN A 140 1.01 -1.43 -8.43
C ASN A 140 0.92 -2.95 -8.16
N PRO A 141 1.03 -3.81 -9.20
CA PRO A 141 0.86 -5.25 -9.04
C PRO A 141 2.04 -5.95 -8.34
N TYR A 142 3.20 -5.29 -8.23
CA TYR A 142 4.41 -5.86 -7.63
C TYR A 142 4.39 -5.70 -6.11
N VAL A 143 3.37 -6.28 -5.49
CA VAL A 143 3.10 -6.23 -4.04
C VAL A 143 3.93 -7.29 -3.33
N THR A 144 4.59 -6.89 -2.25
CA THR A 144 5.31 -7.77 -1.33
C THR A 144 4.76 -7.69 0.09
N ARG A 145 4.98 -8.74 0.88
CA ARG A 145 4.63 -8.84 2.30
C ARG A 145 5.83 -9.27 3.14
N HIS A 146 5.98 -8.73 4.34
CA HIS A 146 7.02 -9.09 5.30
C HIS A 146 6.43 -9.16 6.72
N PRO A 147 6.85 -10.07 7.62
CA PRO A 147 7.78 -11.16 7.36
C PRO A 147 7.22 -12.16 6.33
N TYR A 148 8.11 -12.91 5.69
CA TYR A 148 7.71 -13.94 4.73
C TYR A 148 7.05 -15.10 5.46
N ALA A 149 6.00 -15.68 4.86
CA ALA A 149 5.62 -17.02 5.28
C ALA A 149 6.79 -17.96 4.91
N PRO A 150 7.26 -18.85 5.81
CA PRO A 150 8.57 -19.53 5.74
C PRO A 150 8.99 -20.20 4.42
N ASP A 151 8.07 -20.50 3.51
CA ASP A 151 8.35 -21.17 2.23
C ASP A 151 7.80 -20.41 1.01
N THR A 152 7.63 -19.09 1.12
CA THR A 152 6.99 -18.29 0.08
C THR A 152 7.86 -17.15 -0.45
N SER A 153 7.62 -16.80 -1.71
CA SER A 153 8.11 -15.56 -2.30
C SER A 153 7.68 -14.35 -1.44
N PRO A 154 8.49 -13.27 -1.36
CA PRO A 154 8.04 -12.01 -0.79
C PRO A 154 6.77 -11.48 -1.48
N PHE A 155 6.59 -11.83 -2.76
CA PHE A 155 5.48 -11.36 -3.56
C PHE A 155 4.17 -12.06 -3.19
N LEU A 156 3.08 -11.28 -3.15
CA LEU A 156 1.72 -11.84 -3.07
C LEU A 156 1.45 -12.79 -4.25
N PHE A 157 1.76 -12.31 -5.47
CA PHE A 157 1.88 -13.10 -6.69
C PHE A 157 3.22 -12.74 -7.35
N ALA A 158 4.14 -13.70 -7.44
CA ALA A 158 5.42 -13.48 -8.10
C ALA A 158 5.21 -13.17 -9.59
N PRO A 159 6.08 -12.40 -10.26
CA PRO A 159 5.95 -12.15 -11.70
C PRO A 159 5.96 -13.41 -12.57
N THR A 160 6.54 -14.50 -12.06
CA THR A 160 6.55 -15.84 -12.68
C THR A 160 5.33 -16.69 -12.33
N ASP A 161 4.47 -16.24 -11.41
CA ASP A 161 3.24 -16.93 -11.01
C ASP A 161 2.25 -16.92 -12.19
N PRO A 162 1.65 -18.07 -12.57
CA PRO A 162 0.65 -18.13 -13.64
C PRO A 162 -0.55 -17.20 -13.44
N LEU A 163 -0.87 -16.83 -12.20
CA LEU A 163 -1.95 -15.91 -11.87
C LEU A 163 -1.55 -14.44 -11.94
N PHE A 164 -0.26 -14.11 -12.07
CA PHE A 164 0.24 -12.73 -12.05
C PHE A 164 -0.40 -11.84 -13.13
N GLY A 165 -0.60 -12.38 -14.34
CA GLY A 165 -1.25 -11.65 -15.42
C GLY A 165 -2.68 -11.22 -15.07
N ALA A 166 -3.45 -12.11 -14.42
CA ALA A 166 -4.81 -11.83 -14.02
C ALA A 166 -4.87 -10.93 -12.77
N TRP A 167 -3.97 -11.16 -11.80
CA TRP A 167 -3.75 -10.26 -10.66
C TRP A 167 -3.48 -8.83 -11.12
N ARG A 168 -2.55 -8.66 -12.05
CA ARG A 168 -2.20 -7.35 -12.62
C ARG A 168 -3.40 -6.66 -13.27
N SER A 169 -4.26 -7.40 -13.96
CA SER A 169 -5.48 -6.85 -14.55
C SER A 169 -6.47 -6.43 -13.46
N LEU A 170 -6.70 -7.29 -12.46
CA LEU A 170 -7.61 -7.04 -11.35
C LEU A 170 -7.19 -5.81 -10.53
N ILE A 171 -5.95 -5.73 -10.06
CA ILE A 171 -5.47 -4.60 -9.24
C ILE A 171 -5.42 -3.27 -10.00
N LYS A 172 -5.30 -3.29 -11.34
CA LYS A 172 -5.35 -2.09 -12.20
C LYS A 172 -6.74 -1.76 -12.72
N SER A 173 -7.75 -2.56 -12.36
CA SER A 173 -9.14 -2.32 -12.75
C SER A 173 -9.76 -1.18 -11.90
N GLN A 174 -11.05 -0.93 -12.07
CA GLN A 174 -11.80 -0.02 -11.20
C GLN A 174 -12.27 -0.69 -9.90
N SER A 175 -11.87 -1.95 -9.64
CA SER A 175 -12.16 -2.63 -8.39
C SER A 175 -11.42 -2.00 -7.20
N ASP A 176 -11.93 -2.27 -6.01
CA ASP A 176 -11.37 -1.87 -4.72
C ASP A 176 -10.36 -2.88 -4.15
N ILE A 177 -10.00 -3.93 -4.92
CA ILE A 177 -9.14 -5.02 -4.47
C ILE A 177 -7.81 -4.54 -3.89
N TRP A 178 -7.28 -3.42 -4.41
CA TRP A 178 -6.05 -2.81 -3.94
C TRP A 178 -6.12 -2.42 -2.45
N ALA A 179 -7.31 -2.09 -1.95
CA ALA A 179 -7.56 -1.73 -0.56
C ALA A 179 -7.88 -2.95 0.31
N ARG A 180 -8.39 -4.04 -0.30
CA ARG A 180 -8.88 -5.24 0.40
C ARG A 180 -7.86 -6.34 0.57
N PHE A 181 -7.00 -6.57 -0.43
CA PHE A 181 -6.06 -7.70 -0.41
C PHE A 181 -5.18 -7.81 0.85
N PRO A 182 -4.78 -6.72 1.55
CA PRO A 182 -3.95 -6.85 2.75
C PRO A 182 -4.64 -7.59 3.91
N PHE A 183 -5.97 -7.70 3.87
CA PHE A 183 -6.80 -8.35 4.89
C PHE A 183 -7.44 -9.64 4.40
N MET A 184 -7.12 -10.06 3.18
CA MET A 184 -7.67 -11.25 2.56
C MET A 184 -6.65 -12.39 2.60
N ASP A 185 -7.16 -13.59 2.77
CA ASP A 185 -6.37 -14.79 2.52
C ASP A 185 -6.06 -14.90 1.03
N LYS A 186 -4.91 -15.51 0.71
CA LYS A 186 -4.50 -15.68 -0.69
C LYS A 186 -5.54 -16.46 -1.51
N SER A 187 -6.26 -17.40 -0.90
CA SER A 187 -7.35 -18.17 -1.53
C SER A 187 -8.55 -17.30 -1.92
N GLU A 188 -8.90 -16.30 -1.12
CA GLU A 188 -9.97 -15.34 -1.42
C GLU A 188 -9.59 -14.47 -2.63
N ILE A 189 -8.33 -14.02 -2.68
CA ILE A 189 -7.83 -13.22 -3.82
C ILE A 189 -7.79 -14.07 -5.10
N VAL A 190 -7.43 -15.35 -4.99
CA VAL A 190 -7.51 -16.29 -6.12
C VAL A 190 -8.95 -16.47 -6.60
N SER A 191 -9.91 -16.50 -5.69
CA SER A 191 -11.35 -16.59 -6.02
C SER A 191 -11.83 -15.35 -6.79
N GLU A 192 -11.42 -14.15 -6.38
CA GLU A 192 -11.69 -12.89 -7.09
C GLU A 192 -11.10 -12.90 -8.52
N ILE A 193 -9.85 -13.36 -8.66
CA ILE A 193 -9.18 -13.51 -9.96
C ILE A 193 -9.98 -14.45 -10.88
N ASN A 194 -10.45 -15.57 -10.35
CA ASN A 194 -11.21 -16.56 -11.12
C ASN A 194 -12.62 -16.08 -11.46
N GLY A 195 -13.26 -15.30 -10.59
CA GLY A 195 -14.55 -14.66 -10.86
C GLY A 195 -14.48 -13.73 -12.08
N ILE A 196 -13.42 -12.91 -12.19
CA ILE A 196 -13.22 -12.02 -13.34
C ILE A 196 -13.02 -12.80 -14.63
N LYS A 197 -12.18 -13.84 -14.62
CA LYS A 197 -11.96 -14.69 -15.81
C LYS A 197 -13.27 -15.32 -16.31
N THR A 198 -14.14 -15.71 -15.38
CA THR A 198 -15.45 -16.28 -15.70
C THR A 198 -16.37 -15.24 -16.34
N LEU A 199 -16.38 -14.01 -15.84
CA LEU A 199 -17.14 -12.93 -16.46
C LEU A 199 -16.61 -12.56 -17.84
N GLU A 200 -15.28 -12.51 -18.03
CA GLU A 200 -14.66 -12.24 -19.33
C GLU A 200 -14.94 -13.36 -20.35
N SER A 201 -15.07 -14.61 -19.91
CA SER A 201 -15.43 -15.73 -20.80
C SER A 201 -16.91 -15.70 -21.20
N ILE A 202 -17.80 -15.28 -20.30
CA ILE A 202 -19.25 -15.19 -20.55
C ILE A 202 -19.61 -13.95 -21.39
N PHE A 203 -19.05 -12.79 -21.05
CA PHE A 203 -19.45 -11.50 -21.62
C PHE A 203 -18.45 -10.93 -22.64
N GLY A 204 -17.37 -11.66 -22.91
CA GLY A 204 -16.25 -11.18 -23.72
C GLY A 204 -15.37 -10.18 -22.98
N LYS A 205 -14.18 -9.92 -23.50
CA LYS A 205 -13.27 -8.91 -22.94
C LYS A 205 -13.90 -7.53 -23.11
N THR A 206 -14.16 -6.82 -22.02
CA THR A 206 -14.53 -5.40 -22.06
C THR A 206 -13.37 -4.60 -22.66
N THR A 207 -13.45 -4.25 -23.93
CA THR A 207 -12.47 -3.38 -24.57
C THR A 207 -12.60 -1.98 -23.98
N LYS A 208 -11.53 -1.43 -23.39
CA LYS A 208 -11.50 -0.01 -23.02
C LYS A 208 -11.82 0.83 -24.26
N PRO A 209 -12.76 1.79 -24.20
CA PRO A 209 -13.00 2.69 -25.30
C PRO A 209 -11.70 3.43 -25.63
N LYS A 210 -11.27 3.37 -26.90
CA LYS A 210 -10.10 4.12 -27.37
C LYS A 210 -10.31 5.60 -27.05
N PRO A 211 -9.34 6.29 -26.42
CA PRO A 211 -9.46 7.72 -26.21
C PRO A 211 -9.63 8.39 -27.58
N LYS A 212 -10.73 9.15 -27.75
CA LYS A 212 -10.94 9.95 -28.95
C LYS A 212 -9.74 10.90 -29.07
N LYS A 213 -8.95 10.74 -30.14
CA LYS A 213 -7.94 11.74 -30.51
C LYS A 213 -8.67 13.08 -30.64
N LYS A 214 -8.29 14.07 -29.84
CA LYS A 214 -8.72 15.45 -30.06
C LYS A 214 -8.22 15.84 -31.45
N ALA A 215 -9.13 16.23 -32.33
CA ALA A 215 -8.76 16.90 -33.58
C ALA A 215 -8.01 18.19 -33.20
N ALA A 216 -6.85 18.39 -33.82
CA ALA A 216 -6.08 19.62 -33.75
C ALA A 216 -6.76 20.71 -34.59
#